data_AF-A0A3B9IW94-F1
#
_entry.id   AF-A0A3B9IW94-F1
#
_cell.length_a   1.000
_cell.length_b   1.000
_cell.length_c   1.000
_cell.angle_alpha   90.00
_cell.angle_beta   90.00
_cell.angle_gamma   90.00
#
_symmetry.space_group_name_H-M   'P 1'
#
loop_
_entity.id
_entity.type
_entity.pdbx_description
1 polymer ?
#
loop_
_entity_poly.entity_id
_entity_poly.type
_entity_poly.pdbx_seq_one_letter_code
_entity_poly.pdbx_strand_id
1 'polypeptide(L)'
;MFGLIRRNKGEVKDKTVYMEIYGVNKVAYKVTAGKINLYGNETVTYGIEAVDFITGKSESIPDFSCNIEDAVDFAEMLISDHVKPDDIYSKALAYLSVSI
;
A
#
# COMPACT_ATOMS: atom_id res chain seq x y z
N MET A 1 13.33 5.03 27.88
CA MET A 1 12.80 6.34 27.45
C MET A 1 12.10 6.11 26.13
N PHE A 2 10.78 5.90 26.13
CA PHE A 2 10.02 5.72 24.91
C PHE A 2 9.63 7.10 24.38
N GLY A 3 10.33 7.57 23.34
CA GLY A 3 10.00 8.81 22.67
C GLY A 3 8.59 8.72 22.10
N LEU A 4 7.75 9.71 22.40
CA LEU A 4 6.48 9.92 21.72
C LEU A 4 6.79 10.20 20.25
N ILE A 5 6.71 9.17 19.39
CA ILE A 5 6.69 9.35 17.95
C ILE A 5 5.39 10.09 17.64
N ARG A 6 5.48 11.40 17.39
CA ARG A 6 4.38 12.18 16.82
C ARG A 6 4.10 11.59 15.45
N ARG A 7 3.07 10.76 15.37
CA ARG A 7 2.55 10.21 14.12
C ARG A 7 1.86 11.36 13.38
N ASN A 8 2.62 12.18 12.67
CA ASN A 8 2.07 13.02 11.62
C ASN A 8 1.62 12.06 10.52
N LYS A 9 0.41 11.48 10.66
CA LYS A 9 -0.27 10.84 9.53
C LYS A 9 -0.59 11.99 8.57
N GLY A 10 0.34 12.26 7.65
CA GLY A 10 0.03 13.08 6.49
C GLY A 10 -1.09 12.37 5.76
N GLU A 11 -2.25 13.01 5.66
CA GLU A 11 -3.35 12.47 4.89
C GLU A 11 -2.93 12.43 3.41
N VAL A 12 -3.11 11.27 2.76
CA VAL A 12 -2.87 11.14 1.34
C VAL A 12 -4.04 11.78 0.59
N LYS A 13 -3.74 12.84 -0.15
CA LYS A 13 -4.69 13.59 -0.99
C LYS A 13 -4.60 13.16 -2.43
N ASP A 14 -5.60 13.55 -3.23
CA ASP A 14 -5.66 13.36 -4.69
C ASP A 14 -5.44 11.90 -5.12
N LYS A 15 -5.95 10.97 -4.32
CA LYS A 15 -5.79 9.53 -4.53
C LYS A 15 -6.39 9.11 -5.89
N THR A 16 -5.55 8.52 -6.71
CA THR A 16 -5.87 8.00 -8.05
C THR A 16 -5.42 6.56 -8.15
N VAL A 17 -6.19 5.70 -8.82
CA VAL A 17 -5.75 4.32 -9.08
C VAL A 17 -4.79 4.33 -10.26
N TYR A 18 -3.54 3.93 -10.01
CA TYR A 18 -2.52 3.79 -11.04
C TYR A 18 -2.67 2.45 -11.78
N MET A 19 -2.87 1.37 -11.03
CA MET A 19 -3.01 0.03 -11.57
C MET A 19 -4.02 -0.74 -10.73
N GLU A 20 -4.86 -1.55 -11.37
CA GLU A 20 -5.77 -2.48 -10.71
C GLU A 20 -5.72 -3.82 -11.42
N ILE A 21 -5.44 -4.89 -10.66
CA ILE A 21 -5.35 -6.25 -11.17
C ILE A 21 -6.29 -7.13 -10.37
N TYR A 22 -7.07 -7.95 -11.08
CA TYR A 22 -7.98 -8.90 -10.49
C TYR A 22 -7.34 -10.29 -10.39
N GLY A 23 -7.07 -10.73 -9.17
CA GLY A 23 -6.47 -12.03 -8.88
C GLY A 23 -7.45 -13.20 -9.01
N VAL A 24 -6.90 -14.40 -9.27
CA VAL A 24 -7.67 -15.65 -9.34
C VAL A 24 -8.37 -16.00 -8.02
N ASN A 25 -7.82 -15.54 -6.89
CA ASN A 25 -8.38 -15.68 -5.54
C ASN A 25 -9.54 -14.71 -5.24
N LYS A 26 -10.07 -14.03 -6.27
CA LYS A 26 -11.16 -13.04 -6.20
C LYS A 26 -10.81 -11.81 -5.36
N VAL A 27 -9.52 -11.48 -5.28
CA VAL A 27 -9.03 -10.25 -4.67
C VAL A 27 -8.59 -9.30 -5.79
N ALA A 28 -9.05 -8.05 -5.77
CA ALA A 28 -8.43 -7.00 -6.58
C ALA A 28 -7.29 -6.36 -5.81
N TYR A 29 -6.15 -6.23 -6.45
CA TYR A 29 -4.97 -5.53 -5.94
C TYR A 29 -4.83 -4.22 -6.70
N LYS A 30 -4.71 -3.11 -5.98
CA LYS A 30 -4.60 -1.78 -6.57
C LYS A 30 -3.32 -1.09 -6.11
N VAL A 31 -2.59 -0.53 -7.06
CA VAL A 31 -1.58 0.48 -6.80
C VAL A 31 -2.26 1.83 -6.97
N THR A 32 -2.14 2.68 -5.95
CA THR A 32 -2.70 4.03 -5.96
C THR A 32 -1.57 5.04 -5.95
N ALA A 33 -1.77 6.17 -6.60
CA ALA A 33 -0.91 7.33 -6.51
C ALA A 33 -1.66 8.42 -5.75
N GLY A 34 -0.97 9.13 -4.88
CA GLY A 34 -1.52 10.26 -4.16
C GLY A 34 -0.41 11.22 -3.77
N LYS A 35 -0.79 12.25 -3.01
CA LYS A 35 0.15 13.24 -2.52
C LYS A 35 0.08 13.33 -1.01
N ILE A 36 1.24 13.37 -0.38
CA ILE A 36 1.37 13.54 1.06
C ILE A 36 2.16 14.82 1.35
N ASN A 37 1.71 15.58 2.34
CA ASN A 37 2.47 16.74 2.81
C ASN A 37 3.42 16.30 3.93
N LEU A 38 4.71 16.24 3.61
CA LEU A 38 5.77 15.93 4.55
C LEU A 38 6.54 17.22 4.85
N TYR A 39 6.44 17.70 6.09
CA TYR A 39 7.18 18.88 6.58
C TYR A 39 6.96 20.16 5.75
N GLY A 40 5.77 20.33 5.16
CA GLY A 40 5.44 21.49 4.33
C GLY A 40 5.66 21.27 2.83
N ASN A 41 6.28 20.16 2.43
CA ASN A 41 6.51 19.82 1.04
C ASN A 41 5.51 18.75 0.57
N GLU A 42 4.84 19.02 -0.54
CA GLU A 42 3.97 18.05 -1.20
C GLU A 42 4.83 17.06 -2.00
N THR A 43 4.73 15.78 -1.65
CA THR A 43 5.47 14.69 -2.29
C THR A 43 4.50 13.64 -2.81
N VAL A 44 4.79 13.08 -3.99
CA VAL A 44 4.02 11.96 -4.52
C VAL A 44 4.33 10.71 -3.71
N THR A 45 3.29 9.95 -3.38
CA THR A 45 3.39 8.67 -2.70
C THR A 45 2.50 7.64 -3.39
N TYR A 46 2.90 6.39 -3.29
CA TYR A 46 2.20 5.26 -3.87
C TYR A 46 1.70 4.34 -2.77
N GLY A 47 0.43 3.99 -2.85
CA GLY A 47 -0.27 3.14 -1.89
C GLY A 47 -0.71 1.82 -2.49
N ILE A 48 -1.03 0.87 -1.61
CA ILE A 48 -1.48 -0.47 -1.96
C ILE A 48 -2.85 -0.72 -1.36
N GLU A 49 -3.76 -1.28 -2.14
CA GLU A 49 -5.07 -1.75 -1.68
C GLU A 49 -5.30 -3.17 -2.12
N ALA A 50 -5.93 -3.97 -1.26
CA ALA A 50 -6.55 -5.21 -1.69
C ALA A 50 -8.00 -5.29 -1.24
N VAL A 51 -8.86 -5.77 -2.13
CA VAL A 51 -10.30 -5.93 -1.89
C VAL A 51 -10.71 -7.35 -2.25
N ASP A 52 -11.18 -8.10 -1.26
CA ASP A 52 -11.71 -9.45 -1.44
C ASP A 52 -13.21 -9.37 -1.80
N PHE A 53 -13.57 -9.83 -3.00
CA PHE A 53 -14.94 -9.76 -3.51
C PHE A 53 -15.85 -10.89 -2.99
N ILE A 54 -15.31 -11.91 -2.34
CA ILE A 54 -16.09 -12.98 -1.72
C ILE A 54 -16.59 -12.50 -0.36
N THR A 55 -15.68 -11.90 0.43
CA THR A 55 -15.98 -11.51 1.82
C THR A 55 -16.35 -10.03 1.96
N GLY A 56 -16.05 -9.20 0.97
CA GLY A 56 -16.20 -7.75 1.02
C GLY A 56 -15.11 -7.04 1.85
N LYS A 57 -14.13 -7.77 2.38
CA LYS A 57 -13.04 -7.20 3.16
C LYS A 57 -12.10 -6.40 2.28
N SER A 58 -11.59 -5.30 2.82
CA SER A 58 -10.58 -4.49 2.16
C SER A 58 -9.56 -3.96 3.16
N GLU A 59 -8.33 -3.85 2.70
CA GLU A 59 -7.23 -3.25 3.45
C GLU A 59 -6.40 -2.36 2.52
N SER A 60 -5.81 -1.32 3.11
CA SER A 60 -5.10 -0.27 2.37
C SER A 60 -3.88 0.23 3.15
N ILE A 61 -2.75 0.37 2.47
CA ILE A 61 -1.57 1.09 2.91
C ILE A 61 -1.41 2.31 1.99
N PRO A 62 -1.89 3.51 2.40
CA PRO A 62 -1.98 4.68 1.51
C PRO A 62 -0.62 5.27 1.07
N ASP A 63 0.39 5.11 1.90
CA ASP A 63 1.72 5.72 1.77
C ASP A 63 2.82 4.64 1.80
N PHE A 64 2.64 3.58 1.01
CA PHE A 64 3.52 2.40 1.01
C PHE A 64 4.95 2.70 0.55
N SER A 65 5.14 3.40 -0.58
CA SER A 65 6.46 3.79 -1.08
C SER A 65 6.43 5.12 -1.82
N CYS A 66 7.56 5.83 -1.85
CA CYS A 66 7.78 6.99 -2.73
C CYS A 66 8.24 6.59 -4.14
N ASN A 67 8.59 5.32 -4.35
CA ASN A 67 8.94 4.77 -5.66
C ASN A 67 7.78 3.92 -6.21
N ILE A 68 7.39 4.20 -7.45
CA ILE A 68 6.33 3.46 -8.12
C ILE A 68 6.73 2.02 -8.42
N GLU A 69 8.00 1.78 -8.74
CA GLU A 69 8.51 0.44 -9.07
C GLU A 69 8.38 -0.49 -7.87
N ASP A 70 8.73 -0.02 -6.66
CA ASP A 70 8.57 -0.81 -5.43
C ASP A 70 7.10 -1.13 -5.14
N ALA A 71 6.19 -0.19 -5.40
CA ALA A 71 4.76 -0.41 -5.20
C ALA A 71 4.18 -1.41 -6.20
N VAL A 72 4.65 -1.37 -7.45
CA VAL A 72 4.27 -2.33 -8.50
C VAL A 72 4.82 -3.71 -8.20
N ASP A 73 6.12 -3.84 -7.87
CA ASP A 73 6.76 -5.10 -7.51
C ASP A 73 6.07 -5.76 -6.30
N PHE A 74 5.77 -4.97 -5.27
CA PHE A 74 5.01 -5.45 -4.13
C PHE A 74 3.62 -5.95 -4.53
N ALA A 75 2.90 -5.23 -5.39
CA ALA A 75 1.58 -5.66 -5.87
C ALA A 75 1.67 -6.97 -6.67
N GLU A 76 2.68 -7.14 -7.53
CA GLU A 76 2.93 -8.38 -8.27
C GLU A 76 3.20 -9.56 -7.34
N MET A 77 3.95 -9.34 -6.26
CA MET A 77 4.19 -10.33 -5.23
C MET A 77 2.91 -10.69 -4.47
N LEU A 78 2.06 -9.72 -4.11
CA LEU A 78 0.75 -9.98 -3.50
C LEU A 78 -0.15 -10.85 -4.41
N ILE A 79 -0.15 -10.58 -5.71
CA ILE A 79 -0.92 -11.32 -6.71
C ILE A 79 -0.42 -12.76 -6.81
N SER A 80 0.90 -12.92 -6.91
CA SER A 80 1.58 -14.22 -7.05
C SER A 80 1.35 -15.11 -5.82
N ASP A 81 1.41 -14.52 -4.64
CA ASP A 81 1.19 -15.21 -3.36
C ASP A 81 -0.30 -15.35 -2.99
N HIS A 82 -1.22 -14.83 -3.82
CA HIS A 82 -2.66 -14.82 -3.57
C HIS A 82 -3.05 -14.24 -2.20
N VAL A 83 -2.34 -13.20 -1.77
CA VAL A 83 -2.45 -12.60 -0.44
C VAL A 83 -3.86 -12.06 -0.19
N LYS A 84 -4.41 -12.33 1.00
CA LYS A 84 -5.70 -11.79 1.44
C LYS A 84 -5.53 -10.39 2.04
N PRO A 85 -6.57 -9.53 2.01
CA PRO A 85 -6.48 -8.18 2.55
C PRO A 85 -5.91 -8.12 3.98
N ASP A 86 -6.36 -9.02 4.86
CA ASP A 86 -5.94 -9.09 6.27
C ASP A 86 -4.41 -9.29 6.44
N ASP A 87 -3.72 -9.83 5.44
CA ASP A 87 -2.29 -10.16 5.48
C ASP A 87 -1.39 -9.09 4.85
N ILE A 88 -1.96 -8.04 4.22
CA ILE A 88 -1.19 -7.02 3.48
C ILE A 88 -0.12 -6.38 4.36
N TYR A 89 -0.46 -6.00 5.60
CA TYR A 89 0.48 -5.33 6.51
C TYR A 89 1.67 -6.23 6.89
N SER A 90 1.40 -7.52 7.14
CA SER A 90 2.44 -8.50 7.45
C SER A 90 3.39 -8.69 6.26
N LYS A 91 2.82 -8.77 5.05
CA LYS A 91 3.60 -8.86 3.80
C LYS A 91 4.40 -7.60 3.53
N ALA A 92 3.82 -6.42 3.76
CA ALA A 92 4.50 -5.14 3.62
C ALA A 92 5.69 -5.02 4.57
N LEU A 93 5.51 -5.41 5.83
CA LEU A 93 6.60 -5.44 6.81
C LEU A 93 7.73 -6.38 6.38
N ALA A 94 7.39 -7.58 5.89
CA ALA A 94 8.37 -8.54 5.39
C ALA A 94 9.13 -7.99 4.17
N TYR A 95 8.41 -7.41 3.20
CA TYR A 95 9.00 -6.81 2.01
C TYR A 95 9.97 -5.68 2.36
N LEU A 96 9.54 -4.73 3.18
CA LEU A 96 10.36 -3.60 3.60
C LEU A 96 11.56 -4.02 4.48
N SER A 97 11.47 -5.14 5.19
CA SER A 97 12.58 -5.64 6.01
C SER A 97 13.73 -6.24 5.21
N VAL A 98 13.47 -6.67 3.96
CA VAL A 98 14.49 -7.21 3.06
C VAL A 98 15.14 -6.11 2.22
N SER A 99 14.45 -4.99 2.03
CA SER A 99 14.88 -3.86 1.21
C SER A 99 15.72 -2.80 1.94
N ILE A 100 16.09 -3.02 3.22
CA ILE A 100 16.95 -2.16 4.05
C ILE A 100 18.30 -2.84 4.30
#